data_AF-A0A9J5YFB9-F1
#
_entry.id   AF-A0A9J5YFB9-F1
#
_cell.length_a   1.000
_cell.length_b   1.000
_cell.length_c   1.000
_cell.angle_alpha   90.00
_cell.angle_beta   90.00
_cell.angle_gamma   90.00
#
_symmetry.space_group_name_H-M   'P 1'
#
loop_
_entity.id
_entity.type
_entity.pdbx_description
1 polymer ?
#
loop_
_entity_poly.entity_id
_entity_poly.type
_entity_poly.pdbx_seq_one_letter_code
_entity_poly.pdbx_strand_id
1 'polypeptide(L)'
;MESKDLQILNSSEIEVDPTLLNYAFIAITEDKNDIDAIMPVDFFMRVRDAIRLMKVLASPIDIDCPFMDFMGTLVDDLREYSVRACPECWRLFCVSCICLHLGVICENYQFSRQLNLFYSQQHYRGYHDELEEDEEEEEEDEDDDDEGEEEEREGEGEETP
;
A
#
# COMPACT_ATOMS: atom_id res chain seq x y z
N MET A 1 -50.67 -31.89 -33.02
CA MET A 1 -50.47 -30.60 -32.34
C MET A 1 -50.49 -30.92 -30.85
N GLU A 2 -49.32 -31.16 -30.27
CA GLU A 2 -49.14 -31.34 -28.83
C GLU A 2 -47.85 -30.59 -28.47
N SER A 3 -48.02 -29.44 -27.83
CA SER A 3 -46.93 -28.67 -27.23
C SER A 3 -46.69 -29.25 -25.85
N LYS A 4 -45.47 -29.74 -25.59
CA LYS A 4 -45.05 -30.14 -24.25
C LYS A 4 -44.57 -28.89 -23.53
N ASP A 5 -45.31 -28.48 -22.52
CA ASP A 5 -44.97 -27.36 -21.65
C ASP A 5 -43.62 -27.62 -20.97
N LEU A 6 -42.63 -26.79 -21.29
CA LEU A 6 -41.38 -26.70 -20.56
C LEU A 6 -41.67 -26.00 -19.23
N GLN A 7 -41.76 -26.78 -18.15
CA GLN A 7 -41.82 -26.19 -16.81
C GLN A 7 -40.47 -25.52 -16.51
N ILE A 8 -40.50 -24.19 -16.51
CA ILE A 8 -39.41 -23.35 -16.01
C ILE A 8 -39.37 -23.59 -14.50
N LEU A 9 -38.34 -24.31 -14.03
CA LEU A 9 -38.08 -24.48 -12.61
C LEU A 9 -37.68 -23.12 -12.02
N ASN A 10 -38.45 -22.68 -11.02
CA ASN A 10 -38.24 -21.42 -10.31
C ASN A 10 -36.87 -21.43 -9.60
N SER A 11 -36.07 -20.39 -9.83
CA SER A 11 -34.69 -20.22 -9.34
C SER A 11 -34.55 -19.84 -7.85
N SER A 12 -35.51 -20.18 -7.00
CA SER A 12 -35.39 -19.93 -5.56
C SER A 12 -34.71 -21.12 -4.89
N GLU A 13 -33.48 -20.89 -4.42
CA GLU A 13 -32.70 -21.73 -3.49
C GLU A 13 -32.01 -22.96 -4.12
N ILE A 14 -31.00 -22.72 -4.96
CA ILE A 14 -29.93 -23.71 -5.15
C ILE A 14 -28.83 -23.35 -4.14
N GLU A 15 -28.84 -24.00 -2.97
CA GLU A 15 -27.68 -24.03 -2.08
C GLU A 15 -26.56 -24.81 -2.78
N VAL A 16 -25.66 -24.10 -3.43
CA VAL A 16 -24.46 -24.72 -4.01
C VAL A 16 -23.44 -24.88 -2.90
N ASP A 17 -23.20 -26.11 -2.46
CA ASP A 17 -22.17 -26.42 -1.47
C ASP A 17 -20.77 -26.00 -1.99
N PRO A 18 -20.09 -25.03 -1.34
CA PRO A 18 -18.76 -24.59 -1.73
C PRO A 18 -17.73 -25.73 -1.73
N THR A 19 -17.95 -26.77 -0.93
CA THR A 19 -17.08 -27.94 -0.82
C THR A 19 -17.15 -28.78 -2.09
N LEU A 20 -18.36 -29.04 -2.61
CA LEU A 20 -18.55 -29.79 -3.86
C LEU A 20 -18.00 -29.02 -5.07
N LEU A 21 -18.09 -27.69 -5.07
CA LEU A 21 -17.44 -26.86 -6.09
C LEU A 21 -15.92 -26.94 -6.04
N ASN A 22 -15.33 -26.94 -4.84
CA ASN A 22 -13.88 -27.11 -4.69
C ASN A 22 -13.41 -28.50 -5.14
N TYR A 23 -14.15 -29.56 -4.83
CA TYR A 23 -13.85 -30.91 -5.34
C TYR A 23 -13.98 -31.01 -6.87
N ALA A 24 -15.03 -30.42 -7.45
CA ALA A 24 -15.18 -30.35 -8.90
C ALA A 24 -14.04 -29.56 -9.55
N PHE A 25 -13.59 -28.47 -8.92
CA PHE A 25 -12.45 -27.68 -9.38
C PHE A 25 -11.14 -28.48 -9.33
N ILE A 26 -10.85 -29.15 -8.21
CA ILE A 26 -9.66 -30.01 -8.09
C ILE A 26 -9.68 -31.09 -9.19
N ALA A 27 -10.81 -31.78 -9.37
CA ALA A 27 -10.97 -32.79 -10.43
C ALA A 27 -10.76 -32.23 -11.85
N ILE A 28 -11.28 -31.02 -12.14
CA ILE A 28 -11.08 -30.36 -13.44
C ILE A 28 -9.61 -29.96 -13.64
N THR A 29 -8.91 -29.54 -12.58
CA THR A 29 -7.52 -29.08 -12.65
C THR A 29 -6.46 -30.17 -12.56
N GLU A 30 -6.82 -31.37 -12.09
CA GLU A 30 -5.97 -32.56 -12.05
C GLU A 30 -5.93 -33.28 -13.41
N ASP A 31 -6.99 -33.15 -14.23
CA ASP A 31 -7.05 -33.68 -15.61
C ASP A 31 -6.67 -32.60 -16.66
N LYS A 32 -5.59 -31.89 -16.37
CA LYS A 32 -5.12 -30.65 -17.02
C LYS A 32 -4.82 -30.76 -18.52
N ASN A 33 -4.78 -31.97 -19.08
CA ASN A 33 -4.23 -32.18 -20.43
C ASN A 33 -5.29 -32.25 -21.54
N ASP A 34 -6.56 -32.57 -21.23
CA ASP A 34 -7.60 -32.72 -22.26
C ASP A 34 -8.65 -31.59 -22.23
N ILE A 35 -8.98 -31.02 -21.07
CA ILE A 35 -10.03 -29.99 -20.96
C ILE A 35 -9.57 -28.64 -21.54
N ASP A 36 -8.31 -28.26 -21.32
CA ASP A 36 -7.73 -27.01 -21.85
C ASP A 36 -7.62 -27.02 -23.39
N ALA A 37 -7.56 -28.21 -24.00
CA ALA A 37 -7.53 -28.38 -25.44
C ALA A 37 -8.93 -28.43 -26.09
N ILE A 38 -9.96 -28.80 -25.32
CA ILE A 38 -11.34 -28.98 -25.81
C ILE A 38 -12.20 -27.74 -25.57
N MET A 39 -11.97 -26.99 -24.48
CA MET A 39 -12.80 -25.85 -24.12
C MET A 39 -12.32 -24.54 -24.73
N PRO A 40 -13.22 -23.73 -25.32
CA PRO A 40 -12.88 -22.38 -25.74
C PRO A 40 -12.38 -21.55 -24.56
N VAL A 41 -11.31 -20.78 -24.78
CA VAL A 41 -10.67 -19.93 -23.76
C VAL A 41 -11.68 -19.03 -23.03
N ASP A 42 -12.65 -18.45 -23.75
CA ASP A 42 -13.65 -17.56 -23.15
C ASP A 42 -14.57 -18.30 -22.16
N PHE A 43 -14.86 -19.58 -22.41
CA PHE A 43 -15.65 -20.38 -21.48
C PHE A 43 -14.84 -20.65 -20.21
N PHE A 44 -13.59 -21.07 -20.35
CA PHE A 44 -12.69 -21.29 -19.22
C PHE A 44 -12.55 -20.03 -18.36
N MET A 45 -12.36 -18.87 -18.99
CA MET A 45 -12.26 -17.58 -18.29
C MET A 45 -13.52 -17.25 -17.50
N ARG A 46 -14.72 -17.50 -18.05
CA ARG A 46 -15.99 -17.30 -17.34
C ARG A 46 -16.16 -18.25 -16.15
N VAL A 47 -15.79 -19.53 -16.29
CA VAL A 47 -15.84 -20.49 -15.19
C VAL A 47 -14.89 -20.07 -14.06
N ARG A 48 -13.66 -19.68 -14.41
CA ARG A 48 -12.67 -19.16 -13.46
C ARG A 48 -13.21 -17.94 -12.71
N ASP A 49 -13.81 -16.98 -13.43
CA ASP A 49 -14.40 -15.78 -12.82
C ASP A 49 -15.59 -16.11 -11.91
N ALA A 50 -16.48 -17.02 -12.31
CA ALA A 50 -17.61 -17.44 -11.49
C ALA A 50 -17.14 -18.07 -10.17
N ILE A 51 -16.15 -18.95 -10.23
CA ILE A 51 -15.56 -19.59 -9.04
C ILE A 51 -14.91 -18.55 -8.12
N ARG A 52 -14.15 -17.61 -8.68
CA ARG A 52 -13.54 -16.51 -7.92
C ARG A 52 -14.62 -15.71 -7.18
N LEU A 53 -15.67 -15.28 -7.89
CA LEU A 53 -16.76 -14.52 -7.28
C LEU A 53 -17.50 -15.31 -6.21
N MET A 54 -17.71 -16.62 -6.41
CA MET A 54 -18.31 -17.48 -5.37
C MET A 54 -17.45 -17.53 -4.11
N LYS A 55 -16.11 -17.58 -4.23
CA LYS A 55 -15.21 -17.52 -3.06
C LYS A 55 -15.32 -16.18 -2.32
N VAL A 56 -15.38 -15.08 -3.06
CA VAL A 56 -15.56 -13.73 -2.48
C VAL A 56 -16.89 -13.65 -1.72
N LEU A 57 -17.98 -14.19 -2.28
CA LEU A 57 -19.28 -14.19 -1.63
C LEU A 57 -19.34 -15.10 -0.40
N ALA A 58 -18.66 -16.25 -0.44
CA ALA A 58 -18.62 -17.21 0.67
C ALA A 58 -17.73 -16.74 1.83
N SER A 59 -16.65 -16.02 1.53
CA SER A 59 -15.71 -15.50 2.52
C SER A 59 -15.13 -14.15 2.04
N PRO A 60 -15.85 -13.04 2.22
CA PRO A 60 -15.39 -11.72 1.80
C PRO A 60 -14.15 -11.30 2.60
N ILE A 61 -13.22 -10.65 1.92
CA ILE A 61 -12.05 -10.02 2.53
C ILE A 61 -12.22 -8.52 2.35
N ASP A 62 -12.35 -7.81 3.46
CA ASP A 62 -12.44 -6.36 3.45
C ASP A 62 -11.05 -5.73 3.39
N ILE A 63 -10.91 -4.70 2.57
CA ILE A 63 -9.72 -3.87 2.43
C ILE A 63 -10.11 -2.45 2.76
N ASP A 64 -9.34 -1.82 3.64
CA ASP A 64 -9.50 -0.41 3.95
C ASP A 64 -8.87 0.47 2.87
N CYS A 65 -9.56 1.56 2.55
CA CYS A 65 -9.04 2.61 1.69
C CYS A 65 -7.79 3.23 2.34
N PRO A 66 -6.64 3.27 1.65
CA PRO A 66 -5.41 3.78 2.23
C PRO A 66 -5.35 5.31 2.31
N PHE A 67 -6.33 6.00 1.73
CA PHE A 67 -6.38 7.46 1.68
C PHE A 67 -7.14 7.99 2.89
N MET A 68 -6.42 8.63 3.82
CA MET A 68 -6.94 9.14 5.11
C MET A 68 -8.15 10.07 5.00
N ASP A 69 -8.33 10.72 3.85
CA ASP A 69 -9.48 11.61 3.59
C ASP A 69 -10.81 10.83 3.53
N PHE A 70 -10.75 9.49 3.39
CA PHE A 70 -11.92 8.64 3.16
C PHE A 70 -11.82 7.35 3.98
N MET A 71 -12.75 7.13 4.90
CA MET A 71 -12.91 5.86 5.63
C MET A 71 -13.70 4.82 4.80
N GLY A 72 -13.33 4.67 3.53
CA GLY A 72 -13.98 3.71 2.65
C GLY A 72 -13.45 2.29 2.88
N THR A 73 -14.33 1.31 2.80
CA THR A 73 -13.97 -0.11 2.80
C THR A 73 -14.44 -0.73 1.48
N LEU A 74 -13.69 -1.69 0.95
CA LEU A 74 -14.05 -2.42 -0.25
C LEU A 74 -13.82 -3.91 -0.04
N VAL A 75 -14.64 -4.74 -0.68
CA VAL A 75 -14.43 -6.19 -0.71
C VAL A 75 -13.40 -6.52 -1.78
N ASP A 76 -12.36 -7.27 -1.43
CA ASP A 76 -11.40 -7.80 -2.37
C ASP A 76 -12.09 -8.81 -3.30
N ASP A 77 -12.05 -8.54 -4.60
CA ASP A 77 -12.62 -9.42 -5.60
C ASP A 77 -11.68 -10.60 -5.93
N LEU A 78 -10.52 -10.71 -5.29
CA LEU A 78 -9.53 -11.78 -5.50
C LEU A 78 -9.03 -11.86 -6.95
N ARG A 79 -9.08 -10.76 -7.71
CA ARG A 79 -8.41 -10.72 -9.01
C ARG A 79 -6.91 -10.88 -8.85
N GLU A 80 -6.31 -11.51 -9.86
CA GLU A 80 -4.87 -11.77 -9.95
C GLU A 80 -4.02 -10.48 -9.93
N TYR A 81 -4.59 -9.35 -10.36
CA TYR A 81 -3.92 -8.05 -10.28
C TYR A 81 -4.04 -7.46 -8.88
N SER A 82 -2.99 -6.82 -8.38
CA SER A 82 -2.96 -6.20 -7.05
C SER A 82 -3.60 -4.81 -7.00
N VAL A 83 -4.06 -4.25 -8.12
CA VAL A 83 -4.67 -2.91 -8.18
C VAL A 83 -6.16 -3.00 -7.83
N ARG A 84 -6.61 -2.10 -6.95
CA ARG A 84 -8.00 -1.93 -6.53
C ARG A 84 -8.44 -0.48 -6.67
N ALA A 85 -9.74 -0.28 -6.79
CA ALA A 85 -10.38 1.04 -6.78
C ALA A 85 -11.26 1.13 -5.53
N CYS A 86 -11.07 2.16 -4.71
CA CYS A 86 -12.00 2.42 -3.62
C CYS A 86 -13.33 2.95 -4.20
N PRO A 87 -14.50 2.37 -3.84
CA PRO A 87 -15.79 2.83 -4.34
C PRO A 87 -16.20 4.20 -3.81
N GLU A 88 -15.67 4.62 -2.66
CA GLU A 88 -16.00 5.90 -2.04
C GLU A 88 -15.23 7.07 -2.67
N CYS A 89 -13.92 6.92 -2.83
CA CYS A 89 -13.07 8.00 -3.32
C CYS A 89 -12.62 7.84 -4.78
N TRP A 90 -12.94 6.71 -5.41
CA TRP A 90 -12.59 6.36 -6.80
C TRP A 90 -11.09 6.35 -7.11
N ARG A 91 -10.23 6.43 -6.08
CA ARG A 91 -8.78 6.37 -6.24
C ARG A 91 -8.33 4.93 -6.42
N LEU A 92 -7.38 4.75 -7.33
CA LEU A 92 -6.70 3.48 -7.59
C LEU A 92 -5.48 3.33 -6.69
N PHE A 93 -5.26 2.13 -6.19
CA PHE A 93 -4.08 1.80 -5.39
C PHE A 93 -3.70 0.33 -5.58
N CYS A 94 -2.43 0.01 -5.41
CA CYS A 94 -1.98 -1.37 -5.24
C CYS A 94 -2.14 -1.80 -3.79
N VAL A 95 -2.76 -2.94 -3.54
CA VAL A 95 -2.95 -3.49 -2.18
C VAL A 95 -1.60 -3.71 -1.47
N SER A 96 -0.57 -4.16 -2.20
CA SER A 96 0.76 -4.44 -1.63
C SER A 96 1.60 -3.18 -1.39
N CYS A 97 1.43 -2.16 -2.23
CA CYS A 97 2.27 -0.96 -2.21
C CYS A 97 1.57 0.28 -1.63
N ILE A 98 0.25 0.20 -1.36
CA ILE A 98 -0.59 1.26 -0.79
C ILE A 98 -0.71 2.50 -1.70
N CYS A 99 -0.10 2.46 -2.89
CA CYS A 99 -0.12 3.52 -3.89
C CYS A 99 -0.15 2.92 -5.30
N LEU A 100 -0.48 3.75 -6.29
CA LEU A 100 -0.55 3.34 -7.68
C LEU A 100 0.84 3.39 -8.33
N HIS A 101 1.26 2.27 -8.92
CA HIS A 101 2.55 2.14 -9.61
C HIS A 101 2.44 1.83 -11.11
N LEU A 102 1.28 2.14 -11.72
CA LEU A 102 1.05 2.20 -13.18
C LEU A 102 1.55 0.97 -13.98
N GLY A 103 1.40 -0.23 -13.43
CA GLY A 103 1.78 -1.47 -14.11
C GLY A 103 3.25 -1.88 -13.98
N VAL A 104 4.07 -1.12 -13.24
CA VAL A 104 5.37 -1.61 -12.76
C VAL A 104 5.12 -2.74 -11.75
N ILE A 105 5.90 -3.81 -11.75
CA ILE A 105 5.77 -4.86 -10.72
C ILE A 105 6.15 -4.30 -9.34
N CYS A 106 5.52 -4.81 -8.28
CA CYS A 106 5.66 -4.29 -6.92
C CYS A 106 7.12 -4.21 -6.47
N GLU A 107 7.92 -5.22 -6.79
CA GLU A 107 9.34 -5.34 -6.41
C GLU A 107 10.16 -4.19 -7.00
N ASN A 108 10.02 -3.97 -8.31
CA ASN A 108 10.73 -2.90 -9.00
C ASN A 108 10.29 -1.52 -8.51
N TYR A 109 9.01 -1.36 -8.21
CA TYR A 109 8.49 -0.11 -7.68
C TYR A 109 9.02 0.18 -6.28
N GLN A 110 9.03 -0.81 -5.37
CA GLN A 110 9.59 -0.67 -4.03
C GLN A 110 11.10 -0.36 -4.09
N PHE A 111 11.84 -1.05 -4.94
CA PHE A 111 13.27 -0.78 -5.14
C PHE A 111 13.51 0.65 -5.66
N SER A 112 12.74 1.09 -6.65
CA SER A 112 12.84 2.45 -7.19
C SER A 112 12.52 3.51 -6.13
N ARG A 113 11.54 3.26 -5.25
CA ARG A 113 11.24 4.16 -4.12
C ARG A 113 12.39 4.24 -3.12
N GLN A 114 13.02 3.11 -2.78
CA GLN A 114 14.17 3.07 -1.88
C GLN A 114 15.37 3.86 -2.44
N LEU A 115 15.67 3.66 -3.73
CA LEU A 115 16.74 4.43 -4.39
C LEU A 115 16.45 5.93 -4.37
N ASN A 116 15.22 6.34 -4.72
CA ASN A 116 14.85 7.76 -4.70
C ASN A 116 14.98 8.37 -3.30
N LEU A 117 14.55 7.65 -2.25
CA LEU A 117 14.74 8.10 -0.86
C LEU A 117 16.21 8.29 -0.51
N PHE A 118 17.08 7.39 -0.96
CA PHE A 118 18.52 7.49 -0.73
C PHE A 118 19.13 8.69 -1.47
N TYR A 119 18.80 8.89 -2.75
CA TYR A 119 19.26 10.07 -3.50
C TYR A 119 18.75 11.38 -2.89
N SER A 120 17.50 11.44 -2.44
CA SER A 120 16.97 12.61 -1.76
C SER A 120 17.70 12.87 -0.45
N GLN A 121 18.00 11.84 0.35
CA GLN A 121 18.79 12.02 1.58
C GLN A 121 20.18 12.58 1.29
N GLN A 122 20.88 12.09 0.27
CA GLN A 122 22.19 12.63 -0.09
C GLN A 122 22.11 14.08 -0.55
N HIS A 123 21.11 14.42 -1.37
CA HIS A 123 20.95 15.77 -1.87
C HIS A 123 20.63 16.76 -0.74
N TYR A 124 19.72 16.43 0.18
CA TYR A 124 19.40 17.30 1.32
C TYR A 124 20.45 17.31 2.43
N ARG A 125 21.26 16.25 2.57
CA ARG A 125 22.40 16.24 3.50
C ARG A 125 23.53 17.17 3.02
N GLY A 126 23.79 17.22 1.71
CA GLY A 126 24.77 18.17 1.15
C GLY A 126 24.44 19.63 1.46
N TYR A 127 23.17 20.03 1.40
CA TYR A 127 22.73 21.39 1.77
C TYR A 127 22.81 21.68 3.27
N HIS A 128 22.79 20.65 4.14
CA HIS A 128 22.93 20.86 5.58
C HIS A 128 24.39 21.04 5.97
N ASP A 129 25.27 20.25 5.35
CA ASP A 129 26.71 20.35 5.56
C ASP A 129 27.25 21.71 5.02
N GLU A 130 26.72 22.22 3.89
CA GLU A 130 27.08 23.55 3.35
C GLU A 130 26.61 24.72 4.24
N LEU A 131 25.49 24.60 4.96
CA LEU A 131 25.02 25.66 5.86
C LEU A 131 25.74 25.66 7.21
N GLU A 132 26.18 24.49 7.70
CA GLU A 132 27.03 24.42 8.89
C GLU A 132 28.44 24.97 8.60
N GLU A 133 29.00 24.75 7.40
CA GLU A 133 30.27 25.37 6.98
C GLU A 133 30.17 26.90 6.87
N ASP A 134 29.06 27.45 6.35
CA ASP A 134 28.83 28.90 6.29
C ASP A 134 28.65 29.53 7.69
N GLU A 135 28.06 28.81 8.66
CA GLU A 135 27.92 29.28 10.05
C GLU A 135 29.24 29.20 10.84
N GLU A 136 30.10 28.21 10.58
CA GLU A 136 31.42 28.10 11.20
C GLU A 136 32.42 29.15 10.67
N GLU A 137 32.30 29.60 9.41
CA GLU A 137 33.13 30.68 8.86
C GLU A 137 32.76 32.08 9.40
N GLU A 138 31.53 32.31 9.90
CA GLU A 138 31.12 33.60 10.49
C GLU A 138 31.53 33.76 11.98
N GLU A 139 31.85 32.67 12.69
CA GLU A 139 32.22 32.68 14.12
C GLU A 139 33.74 32.82 14.37
N GLU A 140 34.59 32.80 13.33
CA GLU A 140 36.05 32.95 13.48
C GLU A 140 36.56 34.42 13.44
N ASP A 141 35.67 35.41 13.28
CA ASP A 141 36.05 36.83 13.12
C ASP A 141 35.83 37.72 14.37
N GLU A 142 35.43 37.16 15.53
CA GLU A 142 35.19 37.92 16.78
C GLU A 142 36.22 37.66 17.89
N ASP A 143 37.52 37.83 17.62
CA ASP A 143 38.54 37.93 18.68
C ASP A 143 39.51 39.07 18.37
N ASP A 144 39.26 40.27 18.92
CA ASP A 144 40.31 41.15 19.46
C ASP A 144 39.70 42.33 20.24
N ASP A 145 40.38 42.69 21.33
CA ASP A 145 40.21 43.86 22.22
C ASP A 145 39.29 43.69 23.46
N ASP A 146 39.87 43.49 24.65
CA ASP A 146 40.36 44.61 25.48
C ASP A 146 40.84 44.14 26.87
N GLU A 147 41.82 44.86 27.38
CA GLU A 147 42.67 44.67 28.55
C GLU A 147 41.88 44.63 29.89
N GLY A 148 42.29 43.88 30.91
CA GLY A 148 43.29 44.38 31.86
C GLY A 148 42.70 44.52 33.27
N GLU A 149 43.10 43.58 34.13
CA GLU A 149 43.30 43.62 35.61
C GLU A 149 42.52 44.63 36.49
N GLU A 150 41.91 44.13 37.58
CA GLU A 150 42.42 44.39 38.95
C GLU A 150 41.70 43.53 40.02
N GLU A 151 42.52 42.88 40.85
CA GLU A 151 42.14 41.98 41.95
C GLU A 151 41.90 42.72 43.28
N GLU A 152 40.93 42.17 44.04
CA GLU A 152 40.86 42.01 45.51
C GLU A 152 41.13 43.20 46.47
N ARG A 153 40.18 43.44 47.40
CA ARG A 153 40.15 42.79 48.73
C ARG A 153 39.24 43.51 49.75
N GLU A 154 38.51 42.69 50.49
CA GLU A 154 37.61 42.98 51.62
C GLU A 154 38.29 43.64 52.84
N GLY A 155 37.49 44.33 53.68
CA GLY A 155 37.89 44.64 55.06
C GLY A 155 36.96 45.63 55.81
N GLU A 156 36.30 45.11 56.84
CA GLU A 156 35.30 45.71 57.75
C GLU A 156 35.83 46.84 58.66
N GLY A 157 34.92 47.65 59.27
CA GLY A 157 35.26 48.47 60.45
C GLY A 157 34.33 49.64 60.81
N GLU A 158 33.32 49.32 61.61
CA GLU A 158 32.62 50.06 62.68
C GLU A 158 32.86 51.57 63.06
N GLU A 159 31.75 52.14 63.56
CA GLU A 159 31.56 53.13 64.65
C GLU A 159 31.21 54.63 64.37
N THR A 160 30.04 54.98 64.93
CA THR A 160 29.38 56.28 65.21
C THR A 160 30.18 57.18 66.19
N PRO A 161 29.93 58.50 66.32
CA PRO A 161 28.74 59.08 66.98
C PRO A 161 27.96 60.12 66.16
#